data_AF-A0A6I9QNN1-F1
#
_entry.id   AF-A0A6I9QNN1-F1
#
_cell.length_a   1.000
_cell.length_b   1.000
_cell.length_c   1.000
_cell.angle_alpha   90.00
_cell.angle_beta   90.00
_cell.angle_gamma   90.00
#
_symmetry.space_group_name_H-M   'P 1'
#
loop_
_entity.id
_entity.type
_entity.pdbx_description
1 polymer ?
#
loop_
_entity_poly.entity_id
_entity_poly.type
_entity_poly.pdbx_seq_one_letter_code
_entity_poly.pdbx_strand_id
1 'polypeptide(L)'
;MERTRLAILFLFSISLLSVSKAKDEATKTALYIVEVEKPEGIQLEAFYLKTLSAVLGSVEAAKEALIYSYKYAIYGFAAQLTQKQALEISKQPGVLGVTISKIYKLLPRPGGPSLAGLS
;
A
#
# COMPACT_ATOMS: atom_id res chain seq x y z
N MET A 1 -0.75 22.55 46.64
CA MET A 1 0.12 22.58 45.44
C MET A 1 0.39 21.19 44.86
N GLU A 2 0.28 20.11 45.64
CA GLU A 2 0.56 18.73 45.22
C GLU A 2 -0.49 18.08 44.30
N ARG A 3 -1.76 18.48 44.42
CA ARG A 3 -2.90 17.86 43.70
C ARG A 3 -2.90 18.16 42.19
N THR A 4 -2.41 19.33 41.81
CA THR A 4 -2.28 19.75 40.41
C THR A 4 -1.11 19.05 39.71
N ARG A 5 -0.04 18.71 40.45
CA ARG A 5 1.10 17.95 39.92
C ARG A 5 0.74 16.51 39.58
N LEU A 6 -0.05 15.84 40.43
CA LEU A 6 -0.56 14.50 40.11
C LEU A 6 -1.52 14.52 38.91
N ALA A 7 -2.37 15.54 38.81
CA ALA A 7 -3.27 15.68 37.66
C ALA A 7 -2.50 15.86 36.34
N ILE A 8 -1.43 16.65 36.34
CA ILE A 8 -0.58 16.86 35.16
C ILE A 8 0.16 15.58 34.78
N LEU A 9 0.71 14.84 35.75
CA LEU A 9 1.38 13.55 35.49
C LEU A 9 0.41 12.49 34.95
N PHE A 10 -0.84 12.48 35.45
CA PHE A 10 -1.87 11.57 34.97
C PHE A 10 -2.30 11.92 33.53
N LEU A 11 -2.46 13.21 33.21
CA LEU A 11 -2.74 13.65 31.84
C LEU A 11 -1.57 13.37 30.88
N PHE A 12 -0.33 13.51 31.35
CA PHE A 12 0.86 13.20 30.55
C PHE A 12 0.97 11.70 30.26
N SER A 13 0.64 10.85 31.25
CA SER A 13 0.56 9.39 31.11
C SER A 13 -0.48 8.96 30.06
N ILE A 14 -1.68 9.56 30.10
CA ILE A 14 -2.75 9.28 29.12
C ILE A 14 -2.32 9.68 27.70
N SER A 15 -1.60 10.81 27.55
CA SER A 15 -1.08 11.24 26.26
C SER A 15 -0.02 10.30 25.69
N LEU A 16 0.81 9.68 26.54
CA LEU A 16 1.89 8.79 26.10
C LEU A 16 1.35 7.43 25.62
N LEU A 17 0.24 6.95 26.19
CA LEU A 17 -0.36 5.67 25.84
C LEU A 17 -0.95 5.63 24.42
N SER A 18 -1.32 6.79 23.86
CA SER A 18 -1.93 6.90 22.53
C SER A 18 -0.91 6.72 21.38
N VAL A 19 0.38 6.94 21.65
CA VAL A 19 1.43 6.86 20.61
C VAL A 19 1.76 5.41 20.23
N SER A 20 1.56 4.45 21.14
CA SER A 20 2.00 3.07 20.93
C SER A 20 1.12 2.28 19.97
N LYS A 21 -0.19 2.58 19.88
CA LYS A 21 -1.13 1.79 19.05
C LYS A 21 -1.08 2.14 17.56
N ALA A 22 -0.66 3.36 17.22
CA ALA A 22 -0.59 3.84 15.84
C ALA A 22 0.62 3.30 15.05
N LYS A 23 1.62 2.73 15.73
CA LYS A 23 2.90 2.36 15.10
C LYS A 23 2.85 1.01 14.38
N ASP A 24 2.03 0.07 14.84
CA ASP A 24 1.93 -1.28 14.26
C ASP A 24 1.10 -1.32 12.96
N GLU A 25 0.08 -0.47 12.82
CA GLU A 25 -0.66 -0.37 11.54
C GLU A 25 0.14 0.37 10.46
N ALA A 26 0.99 1.32 10.86
CA ALA A 26 1.73 2.16 9.91
C ALA A 26 2.83 1.39 9.15
N THR A 27 3.33 0.27 9.67
CA THR A 27 4.45 -0.49 9.08
C THR A 27 4.00 -1.72 8.30
N LYS A 28 2.74 -2.15 8.43
CA LYS A 28 2.23 -3.32 7.70
C LYS A 28 2.08 -2.99 6.21
N THR A 29 2.86 -3.66 5.39
CA THR A 29 2.71 -3.60 3.93
C THR A 29 1.68 -4.62 3.45
N ALA A 30 0.92 -4.23 2.43
CA ALA A 30 0.03 -5.11 1.69
C ALA A 30 0.21 -4.88 0.19
N LEU A 31 -0.24 -5.83 -0.62
CA LEU A 31 -0.23 -5.67 -2.07
C LEU A 31 -1.41 -4.79 -2.48
N TYR A 32 -1.14 -3.64 -3.08
CA TYR A 32 -2.15 -2.75 -3.64
C TYR A 32 -2.07 -2.74 -5.16
N ILE A 33 -3.21 -2.55 -5.80
CA ILE A 33 -3.37 -2.34 -7.24
C ILE A 33 -3.68 -0.86 -7.43
N VAL A 34 -2.84 -0.17 -8.17
CA VAL A 34 -2.97 1.23 -8.53
C VAL A 34 -3.41 1.29 -9.99
N GLU A 35 -4.58 1.88 -10.22
CA GLU A 35 -5.09 2.17 -11.55
C GLU A 35 -4.75 3.61 -11.92
N VAL A 36 -4.29 3.81 -13.15
CA VAL A 36 -3.92 5.12 -13.67
C VAL A 36 -4.64 5.40 -14.97
N GLU A 37 -4.83 6.69 -15.25
CA GLU A 37 -5.26 7.15 -16.55
C GLU A 37 -4.20 6.77 -17.59
N LYS A 38 -4.63 6.39 -18.79
CA LYS A 38 -3.73 6.02 -19.88
C LYS A 38 -2.83 7.22 -20.21
N PRO A 39 -1.51 7.15 -19.95
CA PRO A 39 -0.64 8.26 -20.28
C PRO A 39 -0.39 8.27 -21.80
N GLU A 40 -0.64 9.41 -22.45
CA GLU A 40 -0.40 9.58 -23.88
C GLU A 40 1.07 9.90 -24.16
N GLY A 41 1.68 9.19 -25.12
CA GLY A 41 3.04 9.50 -25.59
C GLY A 41 4.18 9.24 -24.59
N ILE A 42 3.91 8.59 -23.45
CA ILE A 42 4.91 8.32 -22.40
C ILE A 42 5.14 6.81 -22.27
N GLN A 43 6.38 6.42 -21.98
CA GLN A 43 6.71 5.04 -21.59
C GLN A 43 6.05 4.70 -20.25
N LEU A 44 5.11 3.77 -20.28
CA LEU A 44 4.29 3.34 -19.14
C LEU A 44 5.10 3.01 -17.88
N GLU A 45 6.18 2.23 -18.04
CA GLU A 45 7.00 1.77 -16.92
C GLU A 45 7.73 2.94 -16.22
N ALA A 46 8.22 3.91 -16.99
CA ALA A 46 8.84 5.11 -16.45
C ALA A 46 7.82 5.97 -15.68
N PHE A 47 6.59 6.05 -16.18
CA PHE A 47 5.50 6.73 -15.48
C PHE A 47 5.18 6.04 -14.14
N TYR A 48 5.05 4.71 -14.14
CA TYR A 48 4.76 3.94 -12.91
C TYR A 48 5.84 4.11 -11.85
N LEU A 49 7.12 3.98 -12.23
CA LEU A 49 8.24 4.17 -11.32
C LEU A 49 8.31 5.61 -10.79
N LYS A 50 8.00 6.61 -11.63
CA LYS A 50 7.94 8.00 -11.19
C LYS A 50 6.86 8.20 -10.12
N THR A 51 5.64 7.72 -10.37
CA THR A 51 4.51 7.80 -9.42
C THR A 51 4.84 7.11 -8.09
N LEU A 52 5.45 5.93 -8.13
CA LEU A 52 5.89 5.22 -6.92
C LEU A 52 7.01 5.97 -6.18
N SER A 53 8.03 6.43 -6.91
CA SER A 53 9.20 7.10 -6.33
C SER A 53 8.84 8.42 -5.64
N ALA A 54 7.79 9.12 -6.12
CA ALA A 54 7.30 10.34 -5.51
C ALA A 54 6.78 10.13 -4.08
N VAL A 55 6.35 8.91 -3.75
CA VAL A 55 5.86 8.55 -2.40
C VAL A 55 6.89 7.75 -1.61
N LEU A 56 7.64 6.87 -2.26
CA LEU A 56 8.65 6.02 -1.63
C LEU A 56 10.00 6.73 -1.42
N GLY A 57 10.23 7.85 -2.09
CA GLY A 57 11.42 8.69 -1.93
C GLY A 57 12.60 8.35 -2.84
N SER A 58 12.57 7.21 -3.55
CA SER A 58 13.59 6.85 -4.54
C SER A 58 13.07 5.92 -5.63
N VAL A 59 13.78 5.86 -6.76
CA VAL A 59 13.46 4.96 -7.87
C VAL A 59 13.81 3.51 -7.52
N GLU A 60 14.84 3.30 -6.72
CA GLU A 60 15.27 1.99 -6.23
C GLU A 60 14.18 1.38 -5.33
N ALA A 61 13.67 2.15 -4.36
CA ALA A 61 12.55 1.71 -3.51
C ALA A 61 11.28 1.47 -4.33
N ALA A 62 11.03 2.27 -5.37
CA ALA A 62 9.93 2.05 -6.30
C ALA A 62 10.05 0.72 -7.05
N LYS A 63 11.26 0.37 -7.53
CA LYS A 63 11.52 -0.91 -8.21
C LYS A 63 11.36 -2.10 -7.26
N GLU A 64 11.82 -1.98 -6.02
CA GLU A 64 11.65 -3.02 -5.00
C GLU A 64 10.19 -3.24 -4.61
N ALA A 65 9.42 -2.16 -4.50
CA ALA A 65 8.00 -2.23 -4.16
C ALA A 65 7.12 -2.73 -5.31
N LEU A 66 7.54 -2.51 -6.57
CA LEU A 66 6.77 -2.87 -7.76
C LEU A 66 6.73 -4.39 -7.99
N ILE A 67 5.55 -4.99 -7.85
CA ILE A 67 5.34 -6.43 -8.03
C ILE A 67 4.90 -6.76 -9.46
N TYR A 68 4.06 -5.93 -10.06
CA TYR A 68 3.54 -6.18 -11.40
C TYR A 68 3.15 -4.89 -12.13
N SER A 69 3.27 -4.88 -13.45
CA SER A 69 2.88 -3.75 -14.30
C SER A 69 1.78 -4.18 -15.28
N TYR A 70 0.60 -3.58 -15.16
CA TYR A 70 -0.52 -3.78 -16.08
C TYR A 70 -0.41 -2.81 -17.27
N LYS A 71 -0.60 -3.33 -18.49
CA LYS A 71 -0.39 -2.56 -19.73
C LYS A 71 -1.52 -2.68 -20.76
N TYR A 72 -2.48 -3.58 -20.54
CA TYR A 72 -3.45 -3.99 -21.56
C TYR A 72 -4.90 -3.81 -21.10
N ALA A 73 -5.37 -4.68 -20.19
CA ALA A 73 -6.75 -4.66 -19.73
C ALA A 73 -7.05 -3.46 -18.82
N ILE A 74 -6.06 -3.05 -18.03
CA ILE A 74 -6.05 -1.82 -17.24
C ILE A 74 -4.67 -1.18 -17.37
N TYR A 75 -4.60 0.14 -17.23
CA TYR A 75 -3.36 0.87 -17.07
C TYR A 75 -3.12 1.03 -15.56
N GLY A 76 -1.99 0.54 -15.08
CA GLY A 76 -1.72 0.50 -13.65
C GLY A 76 -0.59 -0.43 -13.26
N PHE A 77 -0.38 -0.58 -11.95
CA PHE A 77 0.63 -1.46 -11.39
C PHE A 77 0.21 -2.02 -10.03
N ALA A 78 0.79 -3.15 -9.65
CA ALA A 78 0.66 -3.72 -8.32
C ALA A 78 1.96 -3.47 -7.54
N ALA A 79 1.86 -2.96 -6.31
CA ALA A 79 3.01 -2.68 -5.45
C ALA A 79 2.76 -3.04 -3.98
N GLN A 80 3.82 -3.43 -3.27
CA GLN A 80 3.80 -3.57 -1.81
C GLN A 80 3.89 -2.19 -1.16
N LEU A 81 2.84 -1.81 -0.45
CA LEU A 81 2.73 -0.47 0.15
C LEU A 81 2.12 -0.56 1.55
N THR A 82 2.47 0.39 2.40
CA THR A 82 1.72 0.66 3.63
C THR A 82 0.42 1.38 3.31
N GLN A 83 -0.55 1.34 4.22
CA GLN A 83 -1.81 2.06 4.03
C GLN A 83 -1.59 3.57 3.81
N LYS A 84 -0.61 4.16 4.53
CA LYS A 84 -0.25 5.57 4.35
C LYS A 84 0.31 5.84 2.95
N GLN A 85 1.21 4.99 2.46
CA GLN A 85 1.75 5.14 1.11
C GLN A 85 0.67 5.00 0.03
N ALA A 86 -0.24 4.04 0.18
CA ALA A 86 -1.37 3.87 -0.72
C ALA A 86 -2.27 5.12 -0.77
N LEU A 87 -2.52 5.75 0.38
CA LEU A 87 -3.29 6.99 0.46
C LEU A 87 -2.57 8.19 -0.18
N GLU A 88 -1.24 8.27 -0.07
CA GLU A 88 -0.48 9.32 -0.74
C GLU A 88 -0.43 9.11 -2.25
N ILE A 89 -0.36 7.86 -2.72
CA ILE A 89 -0.44 7.55 -4.15
C ILE A 89 -1.82 7.91 -4.72
N SER A 90 -2.91 7.70 -3.98
CA SER A 90 -4.25 8.04 -4.48
C SER A 90 -4.47 9.55 -4.69
N LYS A 91 -3.55 10.40 -4.21
CA LYS A 91 -3.57 11.86 -4.41
C LYS A 91 -2.71 12.30 -5.60
N GLN A 92 -1.92 11.40 -6.20
CA GLN A 92 -1.04 11.73 -7.33
C GLN A 92 -1.89 11.99 -8.59
N PRO A 93 -1.47 12.96 -9.44
CA PRO A 93 -2.16 13.22 -10.69
C PRO A 93 -2.11 12.00 -11.62
N GLY A 94 -3.22 11.72 -12.29
CA GLY A 94 -3.36 10.58 -13.19
C GLY A 94 -3.59 9.24 -12.49
N VAL A 95 -3.67 9.18 -11.16
CA VAL A 95 -4.11 7.98 -10.42
C VAL A 95 -5.64 8.00 -10.33
N LEU A 96 -6.29 6.96 -10.86
CA LEU A 96 -7.74 6.80 -10.85
C LEU A 96 -8.23 6.09 -9.59
N GLY A 97 -7.43 5.15 -9.06
CA GLY A 97 -7.82 4.39 -7.89
C GLY A 97 -6.69 3.56 -7.29
N VAL A 98 -6.81 3.27 -5.99
CA VAL A 98 -5.88 2.40 -5.26
C VAL A 98 -6.71 1.39 -4.46
N THR A 99 -6.60 0.11 -4.81
CA THR A 99 -7.39 -0.96 -4.19
C THR A 99 -6.47 -2.05 -3.63
N ILE A 100 -6.79 -2.59 -2.46
CA ILE A 100 -6.04 -3.72 -1.92
C ILE A 100 -6.25 -4.97 -2.78
N SER A 101 -5.16 -5.65 -3.12
CA SER A 101 -5.21 -6.93 -3.84
C SER A 101 -5.82 -8.01 -2.95
N LYS A 102 -6.72 -8.82 -3.52
CA LYS A 102 -7.42 -9.90 -2.83
C LYS A 102 -7.01 -11.23 -3.45
N ILE A 103 -6.54 -12.15 -2.60
CA ILE A 103 -6.26 -13.52 -3.00
C ILE A 103 -7.56 -14.32 -2.91
N TYR A 104 -8.00 -14.90 -4.02
CA TYR A 104 -9.17 -15.76 -4.06
C TYR A 104 -8.74 -17.22 -4.10
N LYS A 105 -9.32 -18.04 -3.23
CA LYS A 105 -9.18 -19.50 -3.33
C LYS A 105 -10.05 -19.96 -4.49
N LEU A 106 -9.43 -20.42 -5.56
CA LEU A 106 -10.15 -21.03 -6.67
C LEU A 106 -10.73 -22.37 -6.19
N LEU A 107 -12.03 -22.56 -6.42
CA LEU A 107 -12.63 -23.87 -6.22
C LEU A 107 -12.04 -24.84 -7.24
N PRO A 108 -11.71 -26.08 -6.83
CA PRO A 108 -11.28 -27.09 -7.78
C PRO A 108 -12.40 -27.29 -8.79
N ARG A 109 -12.04 -27.29 -10.08
CA ARG A 109 -12.97 -27.64 -11.14
C ARG A 109 -13.52 -29.05 -10.86
N PRO A 110 -14.84 -29.29 -10.92
CA PRO A 110 -15.38 -30.64 -10.81
C PRO A 110 -14.72 -31.55 -11.85
N GLY A 111 -14.05 -32.62 -11.39
CA GLY A 111 -13.32 -33.57 -12.23
C GLY A 111 -11.92 -33.12 -12.70
N GLY A 112 -11.38 -32.00 -12.21
CA GLY A 112 -10.01 -31.56 -12.49
C GLY A 112 -8.97 -32.17 -11.55
N PRO A 113 -7.68 -32.22 -11.95
CA PRO A 113 -6.62 -32.71 -11.08
C PRO A 113 -6.51 -31.88 -9.79
N SER A 114 -6.30 -32.57 -8.67
CA SER A 114 -6.11 -31.93 -7.36
C SER A 114 -4.80 -31.14 -7.34
N LEU A 115 -4.87 -29.85 -7.03
CA LEU A 115 -3.70 -28.96 -6.89
C LEU A 115 -2.99 -29.12 -5.53
N ALA A 116 -3.28 -30.18 -4.77
CA ALA A 116 -2.77 -30.41 -3.42
C ALA A 116 -1.26 -30.74 -3.32
N GLY A 117 -0.50 -30.66 -4.43
CA GLY A 117 0.91 -31.03 -4.49
C GLY A 117 1.88 -29.91 -4.85
N LEU A 118 1.44 -28.66 -4.89
CA LEU A 118 2.30 -27.50 -5.18
C LEU A 118 2.46 -26.68 -3.91
N SER A 119 3.46 -27.01 -3.10
CA SER A 119 3.93 -26.22 -1.96
C SER A 119 5.45 -26.36 -1.87
#